data_AF-A8WIH8-F1
#
_entry.id   AF-A8WIH8-F1
#
_cell.length_a   1.000
_cell.length_b   1.000
_cell.length_c   1.000
_cell.angle_alpha   90.00
_cell.angle_beta   90.00
_cell.angle_gamma   90.00
#
_symmetry.space_group_name_H-M   'P 1'
#
loop_
_entity.id
_entity.type
_entity.pdbx_description
1 polymer ?
#
loop_
_entity_poly.entity_id
_entity_poly.type
_entity_poly.pdbx_seq_one_letter_code
_entity_poly.pdbx_strand_id
1 'polypeptide(L)' 'MNYREDLEFQLQKVTLAIQEVLEDVYITDKVRQERIRKLLNFKEAIIYKGRELRIDLEAA' A
#
# COMPACT_ATOMS: atom_id res chain seq x y z
N MET A 1 -12.00 -10.91 14.30
CA MET A 1 -10.89 -10.09 13.75
C MET A 1 -11.51 -8.79 13.28
N ASN A 2 -10.96 -7.64 13.71
CA ASN A 2 -11.54 -6.33 13.38
C ASN A 2 -11.14 -5.96 11.94
N TYR A 3 -12.11 -5.93 11.03
CA TYR A 3 -11.86 -5.66 9.60
C TYR A 3 -11.22 -4.29 9.35
N ARG A 4 -11.47 -3.31 10.22
CA ARG A 4 -10.83 -2.00 10.14
C ARG A 4 -9.33 -2.09 10.42
N GLU A 5 -8.97 -2.68 11.56
CA GLU A 5 -7.57 -2.87 11.96
C GLU A 5 -6.77 -3.66 10.92
N ASP A 6 -7.39 -4.70 10.32
CA ASP A 6 -6.73 -5.48 9.28
C ASP A 6 -6.44 -4.64 8.03
N LEU A 7 -7.41 -3.85 7.55
CA LEU A 7 -7.23 -2.98 6.39
C LEU A 7 -6.24 -1.84 6.66
N GLU A 8 -6.27 -1.23 7.85
CA GLU A 8 -5.30 -0.21 8.26
C GLU A 8 -3.88 -0.78 8.31
N PHE A 9 -3.72 -1.98 8.88
CA PHE A 9 -2.43 -2.67 8.92
C PHE A 9 -1.91 -3.05 7.52
N GLN A 10 -2.79 -3.52 6.63
CA GLN A 10 -2.43 -3.77 5.24
C GLN A 10 -1.99 -2.48 4.53
N LEU A 11 -2.69 -1.37 4.76
CA LEU A 11 -2.36 -0.07 4.17
C LEU A 11 -1.00 0.44 4.65
N GLN A 12 -0.71 0.32 5.95
CA GLN A 12 0.59 0.65 6.53
C GLN A 12 1.71 -0.19 5.91
N LYS A 13 1.53 -1.50 5.78
CA LYS A 13 2.50 -2.40 5.13
C LYS A 13 2.82 -2.00 3.69
N VAL A 14 1.80 -1.72 2.89
CA VAL A 14 2.00 -1.30 1.50
C VAL A 14 2.73 0.04 1.44
N THR A 15 2.41 0.96 2.35
CA THR A 15 3.09 2.27 2.43
C THR A 15 4.58 2.11 2.79
N LEU A 16 4.90 1.26 3.76
CA LEU A 16 6.29 0.93 4.11
C LEU A 16 7.04 0.28 2.95
N ALA A 17 6.43 -0.69 2.26
CA ALA A 17 7.04 -1.33 1.10
C ALA A 17 7.32 -0.35 -0.05
N ILE A 18 6.49 0.69 -0.23
CA ILE A 18 6.76 1.75 -1.20
C ILE A 18 7.99 2.55 -0.79
N GLN A 19 8.14 2.90 0.48
CA GLN A 19 9.31 3.62 1.00
C GLN A 19 10.59 2.80 0.83
N GLU A 20 10.56 1.51 1.19
CA GLU A 20 11.70 0.60 1.01
C GLU A 20 12.14 0.53 -0.46
N VAL A 21 11.20 0.47 -1.40
CA VAL A 21 11.51 0.45 -2.85
C VAL A 21 12.07 1.79 -3.34
N LEU A 22 11.61 2.92 -2.78
CA LEU A 22 12.13 4.25 -3.12
C LEU A 22 13.56 4.45 -2.62
N GLU A 23 13.87 3.92 -1.44
CA GLU A 23 15.19 4.01 -0.79
C GLU A 23 16.18 2.95 -1.30
N ASP A 24 15.72 1.94 -2.03
CA ASP A 24 16.57 0.90 -2.62
C ASP A 24 17.48 1.48 -3.73
N VAL A 25 18.77 1.61 -3.38
CA VAL A 25 19.84 2.08 -4.26
C VAL A 25 20.41 0.98 -5.17
N TYR A 26 20.05 -0.28 -4.95
CA TYR A 26 20.56 -1.44 -5.69
C TYR A 26 19.68 -1.82 -6.88
N ILE A 27 18.50 -1.21 -7.02
CA ILE A 27 17.60 -1.45 -8.16
C ILE A 27 17.66 -0.32 -9.19
N THR A 28 17.44 -0.68 -10.45
CA THR A 28 17.34 0.29 -11.54
C THR A 28 16.02 1.05 -11.47
N ASP A 29 15.98 2.25 -12.04
CA ASP A 29 14.76 3.08 -12.10
C ASP A 29 13.59 2.34 -12.74
N LYS A 30 13.84 1.54 -13.78
CA LYS A 30 12.81 0.73 -14.45
C LYS A 30 12.20 -0.29 -13.48
N VAL A 31 13.03 -1.00 -12.71
CA VAL A 31 12.57 -1.98 -11.72
C VAL A 31 11.85 -1.28 -10.57
N ARG A 32 12.36 -0.13 -10.11
CA ARG A 32 11.72 0.71 -9.09
C ARG A 32 10.31 1.11 -9.51
N GLN A 33 10.15 1.66 -10.72
CA GLN A 33 8.86 2.07 -11.27
C GLN A 33 7.88 0.89 -11.38
N GLU A 34 8.35 -0.27 -11.84
CA GLU A 34 7.49 -1.46 -11.95
C GLU A 34 7.01 -1.94 -10.58
N ARG A 35 7.89 -1.97 -9.57
CA ARG A 35 7.55 -2.36 -8.20
C ARG A 35 6.59 -1.37 -7.56
N ILE A 36 6.87 -0.07 -7.66
CA ILE A 36 5.99 0.99 -7.15
C ILE A 36 4.60 0.89 -7.78
N ARG A 37 4.51 0.67 -9.10
CA ARG A 37 3.21 0.51 -9.78
C ARG A 37 2.41 -0.65 -9.20
N LYS A 38 3.04 -1.81 -8.93
CA LYS A 38 2.37 -2.96 -8.31
C LYS A 38 1.89 -2.62 -6.90
N LEU A 39 2.72 -1.94 -6.11
CA LEU A 39 2.38 -1.53 -4.74
C LEU A 39 1.24 -0.50 -4.71
N LEU A 40 1.21 0.45 -5.64
CA LEU A 40 0.11 1.41 -5.78
C LEU A 40 -1.21 0.69 -6.10
N ASN A 41 -1.20 -0.32 -6.98
CA ASN A 41 -2.40 -1.11 -7.25
C ASN A 41 -2.92 -1.83 -5.99
N PHE A 42 -2.02 -2.35 -5.13
CA PHE A 42 -2.43 -2.93 -3.85
C PHE A 42 -3.01 -1.88 -2.91
N LYS A 43 -2.37 -0.70 -2.82
CA LYS A 43 -2.85 0.43 -2.02
C LYS A 43 -4.27 0.82 -2.44
N GLU A 44 -4.51 0.97 -3.74
CA GLU A 44 -5.82 1.30 -4.29
C GLU A 44 -6.86 0.21 -4.00
N ALA A 45 -6.50 -1.07 -4.12
CA ALA A 45 -7.40 -2.18 -3.83
C ALA A 45 -7.83 -2.20 -2.34
N ILE A 46 -6.91 -1.92 -1.42
CA ILE A 46 -7.20 -1.83 0.03
C ILE A 46 -8.14 -0.65 0.31
N ILE A 47 -7.86 0.53 -0.26
CA ILE A 47 -8.71 1.72 -0.11
C ILE A 47 -10.11 1.46 -0.68
N TYR A 48 -10.18 0.84 -1.85
CA TYR A 48 -11.44 0.46 -2.48
C TYR A 48 -12.23 -0.49 -1.56
N LYS A 49 -11.56 -1.48 -0.97
CA LYS A 49 -12.20 -2.41 -0.02
C LYS A 49 -12.72 -1.71 1.24
N GLY A 50 -11.96 -0.75 1.78
CA GLY A 50 -12.41 0.09 2.89
C GLY A 50 -13.70 0.84 2.55
N ARG A 51 -13.76 1.46 1.35
CA ARG A 51 -14.96 2.15 0.85
C ARG A 51 -16.15 1.20 0.71
N GLU A 52 -15.97 0.01 0.15
CA GLU A 52 -17.03 -1.01 0.03
C GLU A 52 -17.62 -1.38 1.40
N LEU A 53 -16.78 -1.46 2.42
CA LEU A 53 -17.17 -1.81 3.78
C LEU A 53 -17.62 -0.60 4.62
N ARG A 54 -17.66 0.61 4.02
CA ARG A 54 -17.95 1.88 4.72
C ARG A 54 -17.01 2.13 5.91
N ILE A 55 -15.77 1.67 5.79
CA ILE A 55 -14.69 1.91 6.74
C ILE A 55 -13.88 3.08 6.20
N ASP A 56 -13.81 4.15 6.98
CA ASP A 56 -12.89 5.24 6.68
C ASP A 56 -11.48 4.84 7.11
N LEU A 57 -10.64 4.57 6.13
CA LEU A 57 -9.23 4.28 6.35
C LEU A 57 -8.53 5.63 6.42
N GLU A 58 -8.42 6.19 7.63
CA GLU A 58 -7.62 7.39 7.86
C GLU A 58 -6.20 7.11 7.35
N ALA A 59 -5.76 7.94 6.41
CA ALA A 59 -4.38 7.91 5.94
C ALA A 59 -3.49 8.37 7.10
N ALA A 60 -3.00 7.40 7.88
CA ALA A 60 -1.88 7.58 8.79
C ALA A 60 -0.63 8.02 8.03
#